data_AF-A0A9D5QIQ2-F1
#
_entry.id   AF-A0A9D5QIQ2-F1
#
_cell.length_a   1.000
_cell.length_b   1.000
_cell.length_c   1.000
_cell.angle_alpha   90.00
_cell.angle_beta   90.00
_cell.angle_gamma   90.00
#
_symmetry.space_group_name_H-M   'P 1'
#
loop_
_entity.id
_entity.type
_entity.pdbx_description
1 polymer ?
#
loop_
_entity_poly.entity_id
_entity_poly.type
_entity_poly.pdbx_seq_one_letter_code
_entity_poly.pdbx_strand_id
1 'polypeptide(L)'
;MLEWPARKFRVHVVSGKDADARRPIEDTESYREMEVNRAGNLLQGARLKAGMSQKGLADAVGIRQTMVSEFGNGRRPTTKKMAKPLAGALKTKPTRLV
;
A
#
# COMPACT_ATOMS: atom_id res chain seq x y z
N MET A 1 22.48 -6.34 -27.17
CA MET A 1 22.68 -6.58 -25.73
C MET A 1 22.20 -7.96 -25.24
N LEU A 2 21.54 -8.78 -26.09
CA LEU A 2 21.02 -10.13 -25.74
C LEU A 2 21.88 -11.29 -26.27
N GLU A 3 23.05 -11.02 -26.84
CA GLU A 3 23.81 -12.03 -27.60
C GLU A 3 24.57 -13.04 -26.72
N TRP A 4 25.09 -12.60 -25.57
CA TRP A 4 25.88 -13.46 -24.67
C TRP A 4 25.05 -14.55 -23.96
N PRO A 5 23.82 -14.28 -23.45
CA PRO A 5 22.97 -15.31 -22.84
C PRO A 5 22.44 -16.37 -23.82
N ALA A 6 22.19 -15.99 -25.08
CA ALA A 6 21.64 -16.88 -26.11
C ALA A 6 22.61 -18.01 -26.53
N ARG A 7 23.91 -17.87 -26.23
CA ARG A 7 24.95 -18.85 -26.60
C ARG A 7 25.02 -20.06 -25.67
N LYS A 8 24.46 -19.98 -24.46
CA LYS A 8 24.46 -21.07 -23.46
C LYS A 8 23.07 -21.55 -23.05
N PHE A 9 22.03 -20.75 -23.26
CA PHE A 9 20.69 -21.06 -22.80
C PHE A 9 19.68 -20.92 -23.94
N ARG A 10 18.68 -21.80 -23.97
CA ARG A 10 17.54 -21.67 -24.87
C ARG A 10 16.67 -20.52 -24.36
N VAL A 11 16.92 -19.32 -24.88
CA VAL A 11 16.17 -18.12 -24.52
C VAL A 11 14.86 -18.11 -25.32
N HIS A 12 13.74 -18.37 -24.65
CA HIS A 12 12.42 -18.09 -25.18
C HIS A 12 12.00 -16.69 -24.72
N VAL A 13 11.93 -15.73 -25.64
CA VAL A 13 11.36 -14.41 -25.35
C VAL A 13 9.84 -14.56 -25.33
N VAL A 14 9.28 -14.70 -24.13
CA VAL A 14 7.84 -14.70 -23.87
C VAL A 14 7.31 -13.26 -23.82
N SER A 15 7.80 -12.38 -24.68
CA SER A 15 7.12 -11.12 -24.95
C SER A 15 6.28 -11.36 -26.20
N GLY A 16 5.11 -11.95 -25.96
CA GLY A 16 4.09 -12.09 -26.97
C GLY A 16 3.77 -10.72 -27.55
N LYS A 17 3.55 -10.68 -28.87
CA LYS A 17 2.95 -9.55 -29.61
C LYS A 17 1.50 -9.28 -29.23
N ASP A 18 1.06 -9.72 -28.07
CA ASP A 18 -0.16 -9.23 -27.46
C ASP A 18 0.28 -8.03 -26.64
N ALA A 19 0.18 -6.85 -27.26
CA ALA A 19 0.10 -5.62 -26.53
C ALA A 19 -1.09 -5.76 -25.58
N ASP A 20 -0.80 -6.28 -24.38
CA ASP A 20 -1.67 -6.23 -23.21
C ASP A 20 -2.35 -4.87 -23.27
N ALA A 21 -3.67 -4.90 -23.47
CA ALA A 21 -4.48 -3.72 -23.69
C ALA A 21 -4.06 -2.69 -22.64
N ARG A 22 -3.45 -1.57 -23.06
CA ARG A 22 -3.07 -0.48 -22.16
C ARG A 22 -4.36 0.04 -21.55
N ARG A 23 -4.72 -0.50 -20.39
CA ARG A 23 -5.87 -0.07 -19.61
C ARG A 23 -5.37 1.02 -18.66
N PRO A 24 -6.10 2.14 -18.54
CA PRO A 24 -5.91 3.06 -17.42
C PRO A 24 -5.89 2.27 -16.10
N ILE A 25 -5.01 2.65 -15.17
CA ILE A 25 -4.88 1.93 -13.90
C ILE A 25 -6.20 1.97 -13.13
N GLU A 26 -6.95 3.06 -13.27
CA GLU A 26 -8.25 3.32 -12.67
C GLU A 26 -9.33 2.32 -13.08
N ASP A 27 -9.19 1.73 -14.27
CA ASP A 27 -10.13 0.75 -14.81
C ASP A 27 -9.83 -0.69 -14.36
N THR A 28 -8.69 -0.89 -13.69
CA THR A 28 -8.32 -2.20 -13.16
C THR A 28 -9.12 -2.53 -11.90
N GLU A 29 -9.47 -3.81 -11.76
CA GLU A 29 -10.15 -4.32 -10.55
C GLU A 29 -9.34 -4.02 -9.28
N SER A 30 -8.02 -4.18 -9.35
CA SER A 30 -7.10 -3.89 -8.24
C SER A 30 -7.15 -2.43 -7.80
N TYR A 31 -7.32 -1.48 -8.72
CA TYR A 31 -7.46 -0.06 -8.34
C TYR A 31 -8.77 0.21 -7.64
N ARG A 32 -9.88 -0.37 -8.12
CA ARG A 32 -11.20 -0.22 -7.48
C ARG A 32 -11.19 -0.81 -6.08
N GLU A 33 -10.60 -1.99 -5.89
CA GLU A 33 -10.45 -2.60 -4.57
C GLU A 33 -9.58 -1.72 -3.64
N MET A 34 -8.48 -1.18 -4.16
CA MET A 34 -7.63 -0.26 -3.41
C MET A 34 -8.37 1.03 -3.01
N GLU A 35 -9.25 1.54 -3.87
CA GLU A 35 -10.00 2.76 -3.63
C GLU A 35 -10.99 2.63 -2.46
N VAL A 36 -11.65 1.46 -2.35
CA VAL A 36 -12.62 1.17 -1.27
C VAL A 36 -12.02 1.38 0.13
N ASN A 37 -10.76 1.00 0.33
CA ASN A 37 -10.04 1.20 1.59
C ASN A 37 -8.79 2.08 1.42
N ARG A 38 -8.90 3.16 0.63
CA ARG A 38 -7.75 4.02 0.33
C ARG A 38 -7.05 4.56 1.58
N ALA A 39 -7.81 5.03 2.57
CA ALA A 39 -7.25 5.57 3.80
C ALA A 39 -6.50 4.51 4.63
N GLY A 40 -7.06 3.30 4.77
CA GLY A 40 -6.40 2.19 5.46
C GLY A 40 -5.16 1.71 4.73
N ASN A 41 -5.21 1.63 3.40
CA ASN A 41 -4.07 1.28 2.55
C ASN A 41 -2.93 2.31 2.69
N LEU A 42 -3.26 3.62 2.69
CA LEU A 42 -2.30 4.69 2.91
C LEU A 42 -1.70 4.66 4.32
N LEU A 43 -2.50 4.33 5.34
CA LEU A 43 -2.02 4.15 6.71
C LEU A 43 -1.01 3.00 6.79
N GLN A 44 -1.32 1.86 6.17
CA GLN A 44 -0.42 0.71 6.14
C GLN A 44 0.89 1.05 5.40
N GLY A 45 0.79 1.69 4.24
CA GLY A 45 1.96 2.14 3.48
C GLY A 45 2.82 3.13 4.25
N ALA A 46 2.22 4.11 4.92
CA ALA A 46 2.93 5.06 5.77
C ALA A 46 3.62 4.38 6.96
N ARG A 47 2.95 3.41 7.61
CA ARG A 47 3.52 2.61 8.69
C ARG A 47 4.74 1.81 8.23
N LEU A 48 4.65 1.14 7.08
CA LEU A 48 5.75 0.36 6.52
C LEU A 48 6.92 1.26 6.11
N LYS A 49 6.64 2.41 5.50
CA LYS A 49 7.66 3.43 5.17
C LYS A 49 8.39 3.95 6.42
N ALA A 50 7.69 4.06 7.55
CA ALA A 50 8.26 4.45 8.83
C ALA A 50 8.99 3.30 9.56
N GLY A 51 9.02 2.09 9.01
CA GLY A 51 9.64 0.92 9.65
C GLY A 51 8.92 0.44 10.91
N MET A 52 7.67 0.85 11.12
CA MET A 52 6.92 0.55 12.35
C MET A 52 6.16 -0.78 12.22
N SER A 53 6.23 -1.62 13.25
CA SER A 53 5.28 -2.73 13.40
C SER A 53 3.88 -2.19 13.77
N GLN A 54 2.83 -2.99 13.65
CA GLN A 54 1.50 -2.59 14.11
C GLN A 54 1.51 -2.25 15.60
N LYS A 55 2.21 -3.06 16.41
CA LYS A 55 2.39 -2.83 17.85
C LYS A 55 3.16 -1.54 18.11
N GLY A 56 4.27 -1.31 17.41
CA GLY A 56 5.07 -0.09 17.58
C GLY A 56 4.31 1.19 17.26
N LEU A 57 3.46 1.19 16.22
CA LEU A 57 2.58 2.32 15.94
C LEU A 57 1.50 2.48 17.02
N ALA A 58 0.94 1.38 17.52
CA ALA A 58 -0.06 1.40 18.56
C ALA A 58 0.50 2.00 19.87
N ASP A 59 1.69 1.57 20.27
CA ASP A 59 2.41 2.05 21.44
C ASP A 59 2.77 3.54 21.30
N ALA A 60 3.23 3.98 20.12
CA ALA A 60 3.55 5.39 19.85
C ALA A 60 2.33 6.32 19.92
N VAL A 61 1.14 5.81 19.64
CA VAL A 61 -0.12 6.58 19.62
C VAL A 61 -0.94 6.40 20.90
N GLY A 62 -0.61 5.39 21.72
CA GLY A 62 -1.36 5.06 22.93
C GLY A 62 -2.69 4.35 22.66
N ILE A 63 -2.77 3.51 21.63
CA ILE A 63 -3.97 2.73 21.28
C ILE A 63 -3.68 1.23 21.29
N ARG A 64 -4.73 0.41 21.21
CA ARG A 64 -4.57 -1.04 21.07
C ARG A 64 -4.05 -1.38 19.68
N GLN A 65 -3.15 -2.38 19.57
CA GLN A 65 -2.69 -2.91 18.29
C GLN A 65 -3.86 -3.33 17.38
N THR A 66 -4.91 -3.90 17.96
CA THR A 66 -6.13 -4.30 17.22
C THR A 66 -6.75 -3.13 16.47
N MET A 67 -6.75 -1.92 17.04
CA MET A 67 -7.24 -0.73 16.36
C MET A 67 -6.40 -0.36 15.14
N VAL A 68 -5.07 -0.49 15.22
CA VAL A 68 -4.19 -0.24 14.07
C VAL A 68 -4.51 -1.20 12.92
N SER A 69 -4.78 -2.47 13.25
CA SER A 69 -5.20 -3.49 12.27
C SER A 69 -6.57 -3.16 11.67
N GLU A 70 -7.55 -2.78 12.51
CA GLU A 70 -8.89 -2.39 12.06
C GLU A 70 -8.88 -1.17 11.14
N PHE A 71 -8.08 -0.15 11.47
CA PHE A 71 -7.89 1.02 10.61
C PHE A 71 -7.21 0.66 9.29
N GLY A 72 -6.18 -0.20 9.35
CA GLY A 72 -5.45 -0.63 8.16
C GLY A 72 -6.32 -1.43 7.19
N ASN A 73 -7.17 -2.31 7.70
CA ASN A 73 -8.01 -3.20 6.90
C ASN A 73 -9.38 -2.58 6.53
N GLY A 74 -9.63 -1.32 6.90
CA GLY A 74 -10.88 -0.63 6.59
C GLY A 74 -12.09 -1.08 7.41
N ARG A 75 -11.92 -2.01 8.36
CA ARG A 75 -12.99 -2.44 9.29
C ARG A 75 -13.48 -1.31 10.17
N ARG A 76 -12.60 -0.34 10.44
CA ARG A 76 -12.93 0.86 11.20
C ARG A 76 -12.47 2.10 10.42
N PRO A 77 -13.36 3.07 10.16
CA PRO A 77 -12.94 4.32 9.54
C PRO A 77 -12.04 5.11 10.51
N THR A 78 -11.00 5.72 9.97
CA THR A 78 -10.12 6.60 10.75
C THR A 78 -10.81 7.96 10.87
N THR A 79 -11.09 8.41 12.09
CA THR A 79 -11.70 9.73 12.30
C THR A 79 -10.64 10.83 12.24
N LYS A 80 -11.03 12.07 11.94
CA LYS A 80 -10.11 13.24 11.93
C LYS A 80 -9.34 13.38 13.26
N LYS A 81 -9.98 13.05 14.38
CA LYS A 81 -9.36 13.05 15.72
C LYS A 81 -8.24 12.03 15.85
N MET A 82 -8.41 10.83 15.28
CA MET A 82 -7.39 9.76 15.28
C MET A 82 -6.35 9.93 14.17
N ALA A 83 -6.70 10.54 13.05
CA ALA A 83 -5.77 10.83 11.97
C ALA A 83 -4.62 11.74 12.45
N LYS A 84 -4.88 12.69 13.35
CA LYS A 84 -3.86 13.62 13.87
C LYS A 84 -2.71 12.90 14.61
N PRO A 85 -2.95 12.08 15.66
CA PRO A 85 -1.88 11.38 16.34
C PRO A 85 -1.22 10.29 15.47
N LEU A 86 -1.98 9.57 14.64
CA LEU A 86 -1.41 8.61 13.67
C LEU A 86 -0.46 9.30 12.68
N ALA A 87 -0.87 10.44 12.14
CA ALA A 87 -0.06 11.23 11.22
C ALA A 87 1.20 11.79 11.89
N GLY A 88 1.11 12.18 13.16
CA GLY A 88 2.25 12.61 13.96
C GLY A 88 3.30 11.51 14.11
N ALA A 89 2.88 10.29 14.51
CA ALA A 89 3.78 9.15 14.64
C ALA A 89 4.42 8.74 13.30
N LEU A 90 3.68 8.89 12.19
CA LEU A 90 4.10 8.45 10.85
C LEU A 90 4.74 9.56 10.00
N LYS A 91 4.89 10.79 10.54
CA LYS A 91 5.42 11.96 9.82
C LYS A 91 4.71 12.20 8.47
N THR A 92 3.39 12.05 8.45
CA THR A 92 2.55 12.27 7.25
C THR A 92 1.49 13.34 7.50
N LYS A 93 0.74 13.72 6.47
CA LYS A 93 -0.38 14.67 6.60
C LYS A 93 -1.63 13.92 7.09
N PRO A 94 -2.37 14.42 8.09
CA PRO A 94 -3.61 13.80 8.56
C PRO A 94 -4.65 13.61 7.45
N THR A 95 -4.70 14.54 6.49
CA THR A 95 -5.62 14.49 5.33
C THR A 95 -5.42 13.29 4.42
N ARG A 96 -4.30 12.55 4.54
CA ARG A 96 -4.05 11.31 3.80
C ARG A 96 -4.62 10.07 4.49
N LEU A 97 -5.09 10.21 5.73
CA LEU A 97 -5.56 9.10 6.58
C LEU A 97 -7.06 9.19 6.89
N VAL A 98 -7.80 10.09 6.24
CA VAL A 98 -9.24 10.33 6.37
C VAL A 98 -9.89 10.44 5.01
#